data_AF-A0A8T6WBA1-F1
#
_entry.id   AF-A0A8T6WBA1-F1
#
_cell.length_a   1.000
_cell.length_b   1.000
_cell.length_c   1.000
_cell.angle_alpha   90.00
_cell.angle_beta   90.00
_cell.angle_gamma   90.00
#
_symmetry.space_group_name_H-M   'P 1'
#
loop_
_entity.id
_entity.type
_entity.pdbx_description
1 polymer ?
#
loop_
_entity_poly.entity_id
_entity_poly.type
_entity_poly.pdbx_seq_one_letter_code
_entity_poly.pdbx_strand_id
1 'polypeptide(L)'
;NIKYLKEKGHQVPAEFSTAIDAETLRKTVSYTAETSRLSTILSLLNNLLVIIFLFGGFISIYDGWVSSLSKSFIVRGVIFVLGLMYAGTIFSIPFSLYKNFNIENRYGF
;
A
#
# COMPACT_ATOMS: atom_id res chain seq x y z
N ASN A 1 0.67 -18.37 -1.34
CA ASN A 1 0.02 -18.49 -2.67
C ASN A 1 -1.50 -18.52 -2.46
N ILE A 2 -2.22 -17.46 -2.87
CA ILE A 2 -3.65 -17.24 -2.52
C ILE A 2 -4.56 -18.31 -3.12
N LYS A 3 -4.20 -18.84 -4.29
CA LYS A 3 -4.91 -19.94 -4.96
C LYS A 3 -4.92 -21.21 -4.10
N TYR A 4 -3.80 -21.50 -3.44
CA TYR A 4 -3.65 -22.65 -2.53
C TYR A 4 -4.45 -22.48 -1.23
N LEU A 5 -4.53 -21.25 -0.69
CA LEU A 5 -5.37 -20.92 0.47
C LEU A 5 -6.87 -21.04 0.15
N LYS A 6 -7.28 -20.63 -1.05
CA LYS A 6 -8.68 -20.73 -1.50
C LYS A 6 -9.10 -22.19 -1.75
N GLU A 7 -8.19 -23.02 -2.27
CA GLU A 7 -8.43 -24.43 -2.56
C GLU A 7 -8.28 -25.36 -1.34
N LYS A 8 -7.31 -25.09 -0.44
CA LYS A 8 -6.97 -25.99 0.68
C LYS A 8 -7.29 -25.45 2.07
N GLY A 9 -7.61 -24.16 2.21
CA GLY A 9 -7.91 -23.53 3.51
C GLY A 9 -9.24 -23.95 4.14
N HIS A 10 -10.04 -24.77 3.45
CA HIS A 10 -11.29 -25.34 3.97
C HIS A 10 -11.11 -26.70 4.67
N GLN A 11 -9.92 -27.31 4.60
CA GLN A 11 -9.62 -28.55 5.30
C GLN A 11 -8.70 -28.25 6.48
N VAL A 12 -9.30 -28.19 7.67
CA VAL A 12 -8.56 -28.20 8.94
C VAL A 12 -7.88 -29.57 9.04
N PRO A 13 -6.54 -29.65 9.10
CA PRO A 13 -5.87 -30.91 9.44
C PRO A 13 -6.35 -31.33 10.83
N ALA A 14 -6.71 -32.61 11.01
CA ALA A 14 -7.34 -33.10 12.23
C ALA A 14 -6.58 -32.73 13.53
N GLU A 15 -5.26 -32.57 13.43
CA GLU A 15 -4.35 -32.15 14.51
C GLU A 15 -4.59 -30.73 15.05
N PHE A 16 -5.26 -29.85 14.29
CA PHE A 16 -5.54 -28.45 14.68
C PHE A 16 -7.00 -28.19 15.05
N SER A 17 -7.86 -29.21 14.95
CA SER A 17 -9.30 -29.11 15.24
C SER A 17 -9.62 -28.77 16.70
N THR A 18 -8.68 -29.02 17.62
CA THR A 18 -8.84 -28.75 19.06
C THR A 18 -8.38 -27.33 19.45
N ALA A 19 -7.63 -26.64 18.59
CA ALA A 19 -7.02 -25.33 18.88
C ALA A 19 -7.56 -24.19 17.99
N ILE A 20 -8.09 -24.51 16.81
CA ILE A 20 -8.62 -23.53 15.87
C ILE A 20 -10.00 -23.97 15.41
N ASP A 21 -11.00 -23.17 15.78
CA ASP A 21 -12.37 -23.35 15.32
C ASP A 21 -12.47 -23.15 13.79
N ALA A 22 -13.14 -24.07 13.10
CA ALA A 22 -13.21 -24.10 11.65
C ALA A 22 -13.90 -22.85 11.08
N GLU A 23 -14.80 -22.23 11.84
CA GLU A 23 -15.46 -20.98 11.46
C GLU A 23 -14.48 -19.79 11.51
N THR A 24 -13.63 -19.76 12.54
CA THR A 24 -12.56 -18.76 12.71
C THR A 24 -11.52 -18.87 11.58
N LEU A 25 -11.11 -20.09 11.21
CA LEU A 25 -10.19 -20.29 10.09
C LEU A 25 -10.81 -19.80 8.77
N ARG A 26 -12.10 -20.07 8.53
CA ARG A 26 -12.80 -19.64 7.32
C ARG A 26 -12.87 -18.11 7.22
N LYS A 27 -13.15 -17.42 8.33
CA LYS A 27 -13.13 -15.94 8.41
C LYS A 27 -11.74 -15.37 8.12
N THR A 28 -10.67 -15.96 8.65
CA THR A 28 -9.30 -15.50 8.43
C THR A 28 -8.84 -15.71 6.97
N VAL A 29 -9.25 -16.81 6.33
CA VAL A 29 -8.95 -17.08 4.92
C VAL A 29 -9.68 -16.11 4.00
N SER A 30 -10.98 -15.83 4.26
CA SER A 30 -11.73 -14.84 3.49
C SER A 30 -11.17 -13.42 3.68
N TYR A 31 -10.79 -13.07 4.91
CA TYR A 31 -10.12 -11.80 5.23
C TYR A 31 -8.83 -11.61 4.44
N THR A 32 -7.96 -12.61 4.48
CA THR A 32 -6.66 -12.57 3.82
C THR A 32 -6.84 -12.46 2.31
N ALA A 33 -7.82 -13.14 1.73
CA ALA A 33 -8.10 -13.09 0.30
C ALA A 33 -8.62 -11.72 -0.16
N GLU A 34 -9.55 -11.10 0.57
CA GLU A 34 -10.05 -9.76 0.24
C GLU A 34 -8.97 -8.68 0.44
N THR A 35 -8.27 -8.73 1.57
CA THR A 35 -7.16 -7.82 1.91
C THR A 35 -6.05 -7.87 0.87
N SER A 36 -5.68 -9.07 0.44
CA SER A 36 -4.61 -9.24 -0.55
C SER A 36 -5.01 -8.73 -1.94
N ARG A 37 -6.27 -8.91 -2.35
CA ARG A 37 -6.77 -8.36 -3.62
C ARG A 37 -6.75 -6.84 -3.61
N LEU A 38 -7.24 -6.23 -2.52
CA LEU A 38 -7.22 -4.78 -2.35
C LEU A 38 -5.78 -4.25 -2.32
N SER A 39 -4.90 -4.89 -1.54
CA SER A 39 -3.48 -4.54 -1.48
C SER A 39 -2.81 -4.62 -2.85
N THR A 40 -3.17 -5.60 -3.69
CA THR A 40 -2.59 -5.74 -5.03
C THR A 40 -3.01 -4.59 -5.94
N ILE A 41 -4.29 -4.22 -5.95
CA ILE A 41 -4.81 -3.10 -6.76
C ILE A 41 -4.14 -1.80 -6.33
N LEU A 42 -4.08 -1.57 -5.02
CA LEU A 42 -3.46 -0.42 -4.42
C LEU A 42 -1.96 -0.34 -4.79
N SER A 43 -1.21 -1.44 -4.67
CA SER A 43 0.20 -1.49 -5.08
C SER A 43 0.41 -1.22 -6.57
N LEU A 44 -0.50 -1.72 -7.43
CA LEU A 44 -0.45 -1.44 -8.87
C LEU A 44 -0.67 0.04 -9.16
N LEU A 45 -1.64 0.67 -8.50
CA LEU A 45 -1.89 2.11 -8.63
C LEU A 45 -0.68 2.94 -8.18
N ASN A 46 -0.07 2.58 -7.04
CA ASN A 46 1.14 3.25 -6.55
C ASN A 46 2.30 3.12 -7.55
N ASN A 47 2.54 1.91 -8.08
CA ASN A 47 3.56 1.70 -9.11
C ASN A 47 3.29 2.53 -10.37
N LEU A 48 2.04 2.58 -10.82
CA LEU A 48 1.66 3.40 -11.98
C LEU A 48 1.91 4.88 -11.72
N LEU A 49 1.59 5.36 -10.51
CA LEU A 49 1.84 6.74 -10.09
C LEU A 49 3.34 7.07 -10.15
N VAL A 50 4.19 6.17 -9.63
CA VAL A 50 5.65 6.32 -9.69
C VAL A 50 6.13 6.36 -11.14
N ILE A 51 5.64 5.47 -12.00
CA ILE A 51 6.00 5.47 -13.44
C ILE A 51 5.61 6.80 -14.08
N ILE A 52 4.38 7.28 -13.86
CA ILE A 52 3.94 8.57 -14.39
C ILE A 52 4.80 9.71 -13.84
N PHE A 53 5.17 9.67 -12.56
CA PHE A 53 6.02 10.70 -11.97
C PHE A 53 7.43 10.72 -12.59
N LEU A 54 8.02 9.54 -12.80
CA LEU A 54 9.37 9.40 -13.39
C LEU A 54 9.38 9.77 -14.88
N PHE A 55 8.42 9.26 -15.66
CA PHE A 55 8.42 9.37 -17.13
C PHE A 55 7.50 10.46 -17.68
N GLY A 56 6.58 11.00 -16.88
CA GLY A 56 5.63 12.04 -17.28
C GLY A 56 6.19 13.46 -17.21
N GLY A 57 7.48 13.63 -16.93
CA GLY A 57 8.14 14.95 -16.87
C GLY A 57 7.88 15.75 -15.59
N PHE A 58 7.20 15.17 -14.60
CA PHE A 58 6.94 15.81 -13.31
C PHE A 58 8.22 16.15 -12.55
N ILE A 59 9.27 15.33 -12.68
CA ILE A 59 10.58 15.63 -12.10
C ILE A 59 11.14 16.94 -12.62
N SER A 60 11.06 17.19 -13.94
CA SER A 60 11.59 18.42 -14.55
C SER A 60 10.80 19.66 -14.11
N ILE A 61 9.47 19.53 -13.99
CA ILE A 61 8.61 20.61 -13.48
C ILE A 61 8.96 20.91 -12.02
N TYR A 62 9.12 19.86 -11.21
CA TYR A 62 9.47 19.97 -9.80
C TYR A 62 10.86 20.58 -9.60
N ASP A 63 11.87 20.13 -10.33
CA ASP A 63 13.22 20.68 -10.30
C ASP A 63 13.25 22.16 -10.71
N GLY A 64 12.50 22.53 -11.77
CA GLY A 64 12.35 23.92 -12.18
C GLY A 64 11.72 24.80 -11.08
N TRP A 65 10.70 24.29 -10.39
CA TRP A 65 10.09 24.99 -9.25
C TRP A 65 11.07 25.15 -8.08
N VAL A 66 11.79 24.08 -7.70
CA VAL A 66 12.82 24.14 -6.63
C VAL A 66 13.95 25.11 -6.99
N SER A 67 14.37 25.11 -8.26
CA SER A 67 15.39 26.03 -8.78
C SER A 67 14.97 27.50 -8.69
N SER A 68 13.67 27.79 -8.80
CA SER A 68 13.11 29.14 -8.68
C SER A 68 13.12 29.69 -7.24
N LEU A 69 13.07 28.81 -6.24
CA LEU A 69 12.98 29.20 -4.82
C LEU A 69 14.32 29.65 -4.21
N SER A 70 15.44 29.15 -4.72
CA SER A 70 16.77 29.47 -4.20
C SER A 70 17.83 29.41 -5.27
N LYS A 71 18.88 30.23 -5.15
CA LYS A 71 20.07 30.17 -6.02
C LYS A 71 21.18 29.28 -5.46
N SER A 72 21.11 28.89 -4.18
CA SER A 72 22.12 28.07 -3.52
C SER A 72 21.93 26.59 -3.82
N PHE A 73 23.00 25.92 -4.26
CA PHE A 73 23.00 24.49 -4.58
C PHE A 73 22.58 23.61 -3.39
N ILE A 74 23.10 23.91 -2.19
CA ILE A 74 22.80 23.15 -0.97
C ILE A 74 21.32 23.29 -0.60
N VAL A 75 20.81 24.52 -0.62
CA VAL A 75 19.40 24.80 -0.25
C VAL A 75 18.44 24.14 -1.23
N ARG A 76 18.75 24.13 -2.53
CA ARG A 76 17.96 23.39 -3.54
C ARG A 76 17.89 21.91 -3.22
N GLY A 77 19.02 21.27 -2.92
CA GLY A 77 19.06 19.85 -2.57
C GLY A 77 18.19 19.53 -1.34
N VAL A 78 18.25 20.38 -0.30
CA VAL A 78 17.43 20.24 0.91
C VAL A 78 15.95 20.37 0.59
N ILE A 79 15.54 21.42 -0.13
CA ILE A 79 14.13 21.63 -0.52
C ILE A 79 13.64 20.49 -1.41
N PHE A 80 14.47 20.04 -2.34
CA PHE A 80 14.15 18.94 -3.26
C PHE A 80 13.80 17.66 -2.50
N VAL A 81 14.66 17.24 -1.56
CA VAL A 81 14.42 16.04 -0.75
C VAL A 81 13.21 16.22 0.16
N LEU A 82 13.11 17.36 0.86
CA LEU A 82 11.99 17.62 1.76
C LEU A 82 10.65 17.62 1.03
N GLY A 83 10.55 18.27 -0.14
CA GLY A 83 9.31 18.30 -0.90
C GLY A 83 8.92 16.91 -1.43
N LEU A 84 9.87 16.07 -1.84
CA LEU A 84 9.58 14.67 -2.21
C LEU A 84 9.10 13.84 -1.01
N MET A 85 9.71 14.02 0.17
CA MET A 85 9.27 13.35 1.39
C MET A 85 7.86 13.75 1.80
N TYR A 86 7.55 15.06 1.75
CA TYR A 86 6.22 15.56 2.04
C TYR A 86 5.18 15.06 1.04
N ALA A 87 5.50 15.11 -0.27
CA ALA A 87 4.62 14.58 -1.31
C ALA A 87 4.36 13.09 -1.09
N GLY A 88 5.40 12.28 -0.86
CA GLY A 88 5.27 10.84 -0.58
C GLY A 88 4.38 10.57 0.62
N THR A 89 4.50 11.37 1.68
CA THR A 89 3.64 11.26 2.87
C THR A 89 2.18 11.55 2.52
N ILE A 90 1.89 12.63 1.79
CA ILE A 90 0.53 13.00 1.35
C ILE A 90 -0.09 11.89 0.49
N PHE A 91 0.68 11.30 -0.42
CA PHE A 91 0.20 10.19 -1.25
C PHE A 91 -0.01 8.89 -0.45
N SER A 92 0.75 8.69 0.63
CA SER A 92 0.62 7.50 1.49
C SER A 92 -0.62 7.54 2.40
N ILE A 93 -1.09 8.72 2.81
CA ILE A 93 -2.24 8.89 3.70
C ILE A 93 -3.53 8.25 3.16
N PRO A 94 -4.01 8.55 1.93
CA PRO A 94 -5.23 7.93 1.41
C PRO A 94 -5.08 6.42 1.25
N PHE A 95 -3.88 5.95 0.90
CA PHE A 95 -3.57 4.53 0.82
C PHE A 95 -3.63 3.83 2.18
N SER A 96 -3.06 4.45 3.22
CA SER A 96 -3.11 3.95 4.58
C SER A 96 -4.51 3.99 5.16
N LEU A 97 -5.28 5.05 4.89
CA LEU A 97 -6.69 5.15 5.28
C LEU A 97 -7.52 4.05 4.61
N TYR A 98 -7.37 3.85 3.31
CA TYR A 98 -8.12 2.82 2.59
C TYR A 98 -7.74 1.40 3.05
N LYS A 99 -6.46 1.19 3.37
CA LYS A 99 -5.98 -0.09 3.90
C LYS A 99 -6.48 -0.33 5.32
N ASN A 100 -6.29 0.62 6.24
CA ASN A 100 -6.66 0.45 7.65
C ASN A 100 -8.18 0.47 7.82
N PHE A 101 -8.89 1.49 7.33
CA PHE A 101 -10.34 1.59 7.56
C PHE A 101 -11.19 0.59 6.80
N ASN A 102 -10.82 0.17 5.59
CA ASN A 102 -11.70 -0.73 4.81
C ASN A 102 -11.48 -2.21 5.18
N ILE A 103 -10.31 -2.54 5.73
CA ILE A 103 -9.94 -3.91 6.08
C ILE A 103 -10.13 -4.14 7.59
N GLU A 104 -9.66 -3.23 8.46
CA GLU A 104 -9.79 -3.40 9.92
C GLU A 104 -11.24 -3.19 10.38
N ASN A 105 -11.96 -2.18 9.87
CA ASN A 105 -13.34 -1.91 10.27
C ASN A 105 -14.35 -2.98 9.79
N ARG A 106 -14.00 -3.78 8.77
CA ARG A 106 -14.87 -4.83 8.23
C ARG A 106 -14.71 -6.18 8.95
N TYR A 107 -13.57 -6.38 9.62
CA TYR A 107 -13.26 -7.60 10.37
C TYR A 107 -13.11 -7.36 11.87
N GLY A 108 -13.27 -6.12 12.33
CA GLY A 108 -13.48 -5.77 13.73
C GLY A 108 -12.22 -5.79 14.58
N PHE A 109 -11.12 -5.21 14.08
CA PHE A 109 -10.02 -4.76 14.94
C PHE A 109 -10.09 -3.25 15.12
#